data_AF-U1GMR5-F1
#
_entry.id   AF-U1GMR5-F1
#
_cell.length_a   1.000
_cell.length_b   1.000
_cell.length_c   1.000
_cell.angle_alpha   90.00
_cell.angle_beta   90.00
_cell.angle_gamma   90.00
#
_symmetry.space_group_name_H-M   'P 1'
#
loop_
_entity.id
_entity.type
_entity.pdbx_description
1 polymer ?
#
loop_
_entity_poly.entity_id
_entity_poly.type
_entity_poly.pdbx_seq_one_letter_code
_entity_poly.pdbx_strand_id
1 'polypeptide(L)'
;MIQTLYQLTNKGSFRALSFVLALILTATIFLYTERFALDYGGISPIYTLIIFWSVATLWIHGFGLEIYKTVWKLLFLPIFSYIVAIMTLIFIYFM
;
A
#
# COMPACT_ATOMS: atom_id res chain seq x y z
N MET A 1 -6.40 21.28 6.07
CA MET A 1 -7.19 20.02 6.14
C MET A 1 -6.34 18.79 5.83
N ILE A 2 -5.69 18.70 4.67
CA ILE A 2 -4.81 17.55 4.30
C ILE A 2 -3.64 17.35 5.27
N GLN A 3 -3.03 18.43 5.78
CA GLN A 3 -2.00 18.34 6.83
C GLN A 3 -2.51 17.55 8.05
N THR A 4 -3.73 17.85 8.51
CA THR A 4 -4.33 17.22 9.69
C THR A 4 -4.59 15.74 9.44
N LEU A 5 -5.18 15.39 8.29
CA LEU A 5 -5.46 14.00 7.92
C LEU A 5 -4.19 13.16 7.82
N TYR A 6 -3.14 13.71 7.19
CA TYR A 6 -1.85 13.05 7.10
C TYR A 6 -1.21 12.87 8.49
N GLN A 7 -1.33 13.87 9.38
CA GLN A 7 -0.77 13.77 10.74
C GLN A 7 -1.53 12.77 11.63
N LEU A 8 -2.83 12.52 11.39
CA LEU A 8 -3.58 11.49 12.10
C LEU A 8 -3.01 10.08 11.86
N THR A 9 -2.57 9.81 10.63
CA THR A 9 -1.93 8.54 10.25
C THR A 9 -0.44 8.52 10.55
N ASN A 10 0.19 9.67 10.74
CA ASN A 10 1.63 9.81 10.95
C ASN A 10 2.08 9.49 12.39
N LYS A 11 1.51 8.45 13.00
CA LYS A 11 1.88 7.96 14.35
C LYS A 11 2.76 6.73 14.23
N GLY A 12 3.64 6.51 15.22
CA GLY A 12 4.57 5.37 15.22
C GLY A 12 3.89 4.01 14.99
N SER A 13 2.72 3.77 15.61
CA SER A 13 1.96 2.53 15.43
C SER A 13 1.45 2.33 14.00
N PHE A 14 0.91 3.37 13.37
CA PHE A 14 0.44 3.29 11.98
C PHE A 14 1.61 3.18 10.99
N ARG A 15 2.75 3.82 11.27
CA ARG A 15 3.98 3.62 10.47
C ARG A 15 4.47 2.18 10.55
N ALA A 16 4.52 1.61 11.76
CA ALA A 16 4.86 0.20 11.94
C ALA A 16 3.90 -0.74 11.19
N LEU A 17 2.58 -0.47 11.26
CA LEU A 17 1.58 -1.21 10.49
C LEU A 17 1.85 -1.11 8.98
N SER A 18 2.12 0.08 8.44
CA SER A 18 2.48 0.25 7.03
C SER A 18 3.72 -0.54 6.65
N PHE A 19 4.75 -0.53 7.50
CA PHE A 19 5.98 -1.27 7.24
C PHE A 19 5.73 -2.78 7.19
N VAL A 20 4.97 -3.33 8.13
CA VAL A 20 4.58 -4.74 8.15
C VAL A 20 3.75 -5.10 6.90
N LEU A 21 2.76 -4.29 6.55
CA LEU A 21 1.95 -4.52 5.35
C LEU A 21 2.78 -4.41 4.06
N ALA A 22 3.73 -3.48 3.99
CA ALA A 22 4.63 -3.33 2.85
C ALA A 22 5.50 -4.59 2.66
N LEU A 23 6.08 -5.11 3.75
CA LEU A 23 6.85 -6.35 3.74
C LEU A 23 6.01 -7.53 3.30
N ILE A 24 4.83 -7.71 3.91
CA ILE A 24 3.94 -8.82 3.59
C ILE A 24 3.52 -8.75 2.11
N LEU A 25 2.99 -7.62 1.64
CA LEU A 25 2.59 -7.48 0.22
C LEU A 25 3.74 -7.70 -0.74
N THR A 26 4.91 -7.13 -0.45
CA THR A 26 6.10 -7.31 -1.31
C THR A 26 6.45 -8.80 -1.40
N ALA A 27 6.50 -9.48 -0.25
CA ALA A 27 6.72 -10.92 -0.21
C ALA A 27 5.62 -11.70 -0.95
N THR A 28 4.34 -11.34 -0.78
CA THR A 28 3.21 -11.97 -1.46
C THR A 28 3.35 -11.86 -2.99
N ILE A 29 3.69 -10.69 -3.51
CA ILE A 29 3.87 -10.47 -4.95
C ILE A 29 4.94 -11.41 -5.52
N PHE A 30 6.07 -11.59 -4.81
CA PHE A 30 7.16 -12.46 -5.28
C PHE A 30 6.87 -13.94 -5.05
N LEU A 31 6.36 -14.32 -3.89
CA LEU A 31 6.13 -15.72 -3.53
C LEU A 31 4.89 -16.32 -4.22
N TYR A 32 3.91 -15.50 -4.60
CA TYR A 32 2.69 -15.91 -5.29
C TYR A 32 2.57 -15.24 -6.67
N THR A 33 3.70 -15.11 -7.38
CA THR A 33 3.80 -14.35 -8.65
C THR A 33 2.77 -14.80 -9.70
N GLU A 34 2.57 -16.10 -9.89
CA GLU A 34 1.62 -16.63 -10.88
C GLU A 34 0.18 -16.20 -10.56
N ARG A 35 -0.26 -16.41 -9.32
CA ARG A 35 -1.59 -16.02 -8.85
C ARG A 35 -1.79 -14.52 -8.95
N PHE A 36 -0.80 -13.74 -8.51
CA PHE A 36 -0.83 -12.28 -8.63
C PHE A 36 -0.96 -11.82 -10.10
N ALA A 37 -0.23 -12.45 -11.01
CA ALA A 37 -0.26 -12.12 -12.43
C ALA A 37 -1.61 -12.46 -13.08
N LEU A 38 -2.22 -13.60 -12.75
CA LEU A 38 -3.52 -13.99 -13.30
C LEU A 38 -4.67 -13.17 -12.72
N ASP A 39 -4.73 -13.04 -11.39
CA ASP A 39 -5.87 -12.44 -10.69
C ASP A 39 -5.91 -10.91 -10.81
N TYR A 40 -4.77 -10.26 -11.01
CA TYR A 40 -4.72 -8.80 -11.16
C TYR A 40 -4.24 -8.38 -12.55
N GLY A 41 -3.11 -8.94 -13.02
CA GLY A 41 -2.55 -8.59 -14.32
C GLY A 41 -3.38 -9.10 -15.50
N GLY A 42 -3.96 -10.30 -15.38
CA GLY A 42 -4.77 -10.95 -16.40
C GLY A 42 -6.13 -10.29 -16.63
N ILE A 43 -6.69 -9.66 -15.59
CA ILE A 43 -7.95 -8.90 -15.70
C ILE A 43 -7.69 -7.52 -16.31
N SER A 44 -6.75 -6.76 -15.74
CA SER A 44 -6.34 -5.46 -16.27
C SER A 44 -5.04 -4.97 -15.62
N PRO A 45 -4.08 -4.43 -16.39
CA PRO A 45 -2.82 -3.91 -15.84
C PRO A 45 -3.03 -2.77 -14.83
N ILE A 46 -4.20 -2.11 -14.84
CA ILE A 46 -4.55 -1.05 -13.88
C ILE A 46 -4.56 -1.58 -12.45
N TYR A 47 -5.03 -2.81 -12.21
CA TYR A 47 -5.06 -3.38 -10.85
C TYR A 47 -3.64 -3.60 -10.33
N THR A 48 -2.74 -4.13 -11.17
CA THR A 48 -1.32 -4.28 -10.83
C THR A 48 -0.68 -2.93 -10.49
N LEU A 49 -0.95 -1.88 -11.28
CA LEU A 49 -0.43 -0.54 -11.02
C LEU A 49 -0.93 0.05 -9.70
N ILE A 50 -2.23 -0.14 -9.37
CA ILE A 50 -2.81 0.30 -8.10
C ILE A 50 -2.14 -0.42 -6.91
N ILE A 51 -1.88 -1.72 -7.03
CA ILE A 51 -1.23 -2.50 -5.98
C ILE A 51 0.24 -2.07 -5.81
N PHE A 52 0.97 -1.83 -6.90
CA PHE A 52 2.34 -1.31 -6.82
C PHE A 52 2.39 0.10 -6.21
N TRP A 53 1.45 0.98 -6.56
CA TRP A 53 1.31 2.27 -5.89
C TRP A 53 1.01 2.10 -4.39
N SER A 54 0.17 1.13 -4.01
CA SER A 54 -0.10 0.80 -2.61
C SER A 54 1.17 0.37 -1.87
N VAL A 55 1.94 -0.56 -2.44
CA VAL A 55 3.23 -1.02 -1.89
C VAL A 55 4.19 0.15 -1.69
N ALA A 56 4.35 1.01 -2.71
CA ALA A 56 5.23 2.18 -2.62
C ALA A 56 4.76 3.15 -1.52
N THR A 57 3.46 3.42 -1.42
CA THR A 57 2.88 4.29 -0.38
C THR A 57 3.14 3.73 1.01
N LEU A 58 2.96 2.42 1.21
CA LEU A 58 3.20 1.77 2.49
C LEU A 58 4.69 1.79 2.88
N TRP A 59 5.61 1.63 1.93
CA TRP A 59 7.04 1.81 2.17
C TRP A 59 7.38 3.24 2.58
N ILE A 60 6.90 4.24 1.84
CA ILE A 60 7.14 5.66 2.11
C ILE A 60 6.62 6.03 3.51
N HIS A 61 5.39 5.62 3.84
CA HIS A 61 4.80 5.87 5.13
C HIS A 61 5.49 5.08 6.25
N GLY A 62 5.81 3.80 6.02
CA GLY A 62 6.40 2.90 7.00
C GLY A 62 7.82 3.29 7.42
N PHE A 63 8.64 3.78 6.48
CA PHE A 63 9.93 4.38 6.82
C PHE A 63 9.83 5.71 7.55
N GLY A 64 8.65 6.33 7.58
CA GLY A 64 8.42 7.60 8.26
C GLY A 64 9.03 8.79 7.52
N LEU A 65 9.16 8.69 6.19
CA LEU A 65 9.67 9.77 5.35
C LEU A 65 8.80 11.02 5.49
N GLU A 66 9.43 12.18 5.66
CA GLU A 66 8.71 13.43 5.74
C GLU A 66 8.39 13.95 4.34
N ILE A 67 7.10 14.03 4.02
CA ILE A 67 6.63 14.55 2.74
C ILE A 67 6.32 16.04 2.91
N TYR A 68 7.02 16.93 2.20
CA TYR A 68 6.84 18.37 2.37
C TYR A 68 5.70 18.97 1.53
N LYS A 69 5.51 18.52 0.27
CA LYS A 69 4.51 19.10 -0.63
C LYS A 69 3.13 18.45 -0.46
N THR A 70 2.07 19.26 -0.48
CA THR A 70 0.68 18.83 -0.28
C THR A 70 0.21 17.80 -1.29
N VAL A 71 0.59 17.94 -2.57
CA VAL A 71 0.22 16.99 -3.64
C VAL A 71 0.74 15.59 -3.32
N TRP A 72 1.98 15.48 -2.85
CA TRP A 72 2.59 14.20 -2.46
C TRP A 72 1.98 13.64 -1.18
N LYS A 73 1.58 14.49 -0.21
CA LYS A 73 0.84 14.02 0.98
C LYS A 73 -0.50 13.40 0.62
N LEU A 74 -1.18 13.94 -0.39
CA LEU A 74 -2.44 13.41 -0.88
C LEU A 74 -2.23 12.11 -1.65
N LEU A 75 -1.24 12.08 -2.55
CA LEU A 75 -0.93 10.90 -3.35
C LEU A 75 -0.40 9.73 -2.51
N PHE A 76 0.30 10.00 -1.41
CA PHE A 76 0.87 8.97 -0.54
C PHE A 76 0.17 8.93 0.83
N LEU A 77 -1.12 9.24 0.87
CA LEU A 77 -1.92 9.08 2.07
C LEU A 77 -2.20 7.58 2.31
N PRO A 78 -1.76 6.99 3.44
CA PRO A 78 -1.73 5.53 3.62
C PRO A 78 -3.11 4.89 3.75
N ILE A 79 -4.17 5.66 4.03
CA ILE A 79 -5.53 5.16 4.25
C ILE A 79 -6.02 4.33 3.06
N PHE A 80 -5.86 4.84 1.85
CA PHE A 80 -6.27 4.12 0.64
C PHE A 80 -5.42 2.88 0.40
N SER A 81 -4.12 2.97 0.67
CA SER A 81 -3.20 1.85 0.53
C SER A 81 -3.49 0.73 1.53
N TYR A 82 -3.97 1.02 2.74
CA TYR A 82 -4.43 -0.03 3.66
C TYR A 82 -5.59 -0.83 3.09
N ILE A 83 -6.58 -0.15 2.49
CA ILE A 83 -7.73 -0.82 1.88
C ILE A 83 -7.27 -1.72 0.74
N VAL A 84 -6.46 -1.18 -0.19
CA VAL A 84 -5.91 -1.93 -1.31
C VAL A 84 -5.10 -3.12 -0.80
N ALA A 85 -4.21 -2.91 0.17
CA ALA A 85 -3.36 -3.96 0.71
C ALA A 85 -4.14 -5.10 1.34
N ILE A 86 -5.10 -4.79 2.22
CA ILE A 86 -5.91 -5.79 2.91
C ILE A 86 -6.74 -6.57 1.90
N MET A 87 -7.37 -5.90 0.93
CA MET A 87 -8.15 -6.55 -0.12
C MET A 87 -7.28 -7.49 -0.97
N THR A 88 -6.08 -7.03 -1.37
CA THR A 88 -5.14 -7.87 -2.14
C THR A 88 -4.72 -9.11 -1.36
N LEU A 89 -4.37 -8.95 -0.09
CA LEU A 89 -3.97 -10.07 0.76
C LEU A 89 -5.14 -11.04 0.98
N ILE A 90 -6.35 -10.53 1.25
CA ILE A 90 -7.53 -11.38 1.43
C ILE A 90 -7.77 -12.23 0.19
N PHE A 91 -7.75 -11.61 -0.99
CA PHE A 91 -8.03 -12.32 -2.23
C PHE A 91 -6.96 -13.37 -2.53
N ILE A 92 -5.66 -13.02 -2.50
CA ILE A 92 -4.57 -13.96 -2.80
C ILE A 92 -4.51 -15.13 -1.81
N TYR A 93 -4.80 -14.92 -0.54
CA TYR A 93 -4.67 -15.98 0.48
C TYR A 93 -5.95 -16.80 0.69
N PHE A 94 -7.15 -16.25 0.43
CA PHE A 94 -8.41 -16.87 0.84
C PHE A 94 -9.44 -17.07 -0.28
N MET A 95 -9.30 -16.43 -1.45
CA MET A 95 -10.21 -16.63 -2.60
C MET A 95 -9.47 -17.28 -3.75
#